data_AF-A0A099KW79-F1
#
_entry.id   AF-A0A099KW79-F1
#
_cell.length_a   1.000
_cell.length_b   1.000
_cell.length_c   1.000
_cell.angle_alpha   90.00
_cell.angle_beta   90.00
_cell.angle_gamma   90.00
#
_symmetry.space_group_name_H-M   'P 1'
#
loop_
_entity.id
_entity.type
_entity.pdbx_description
1 polymer ?
#
loop_
_entity_poly.entity_id
_entity_poly.type
_entity_poly.pdbx_seq_one_letter_code
_entity_poly.pdbx_strand_id
1 'polypeptide(L)'
;MSSFKQFQDLVKSHGGKARKFDQGAGLSMRWTSMQTGLKAQDGVCAGLSIAFLGLDSIPDSKNLMDDKNTHLEKGVLVYAERIAQFGGNYSEGMSGFDQSISKVSMSRNSTLIKCQTPEGMAKCSLKSPSGRSFIKVKGHACAAITHKNDKSFIFFDPNLGFAKFDSSLKYVLFVKEFFALGLYGRTIFDLIYLK
;
A
#
# COMPACT_ATOMS: atom_id res chain seq x y z
N MET A 1 -17.96 7.17 14.12
CA MET A 1 -17.90 5.98 13.23
C MET A 1 -16.43 5.71 12.95
N SER A 2 -15.90 4.50 13.14
CA SER A 2 -14.45 4.26 12.97
C SER A 2 -14.03 4.39 11.50
N SER A 3 -12.83 4.92 11.24
CA SER A 3 -12.25 5.08 9.90
C SER A 3 -12.25 3.77 9.11
N PHE A 4 -11.97 2.64 9.79
CA PHE A 4 -12.04 1.31 9.17
C PHE A 4 -13.45 0.88 8.78
N LYS A 5 -14.50 1.24 9.55
CA LYS A 5 -15.88 0.87 9.19
C LYS A 5 -16.29 1.55 7.87
N GLN A 6 -15.97 2.83 7.72
CA GLN A 6 -16.21 3.57 6.47
C GLN A 6 -15.45 2.94 5.29
N PHE A 7 -14.19 2.55 5.49
CA PHE A 7 -13.41 1.83 4.48
C PHE A 7 -14.05 0.48 4.11
N GLN A 8 -14.45 -0.31 5.11
CA GLN A 8 -15.08 -1.60 4.88
C GLN A 8 -16.40 -1.47 4.13
N ASP A 9 -17.24 -0.50 4.50
CA ASP A 9 -18.52 -0.24 3.86
C ASP A 9 -18.32 0.17 2.39
N LEU A 10 -17.32 1.02 2.12
CA LEU A 10 -16.93 1.38 0.75
C LEU A 10 -16.44 0.17 -0.06
N VAL A 11 -15.56 -0.67 0.49
CA VAL A 11 -15.08 -1.85 -0.22
C VAL A 11 -16.23 -2.79 -0.57
N LYS A 12 -17.18 -2.97 0.36
CA LYS A 12 -18.36 -3.82 0.16
C LYS A 12 -19.33 -3.26 -0.89
N SER A 13 -19.54 -1.94 -0.94
CA SER A 13 -20.42 -1.32 -1.95
C SER A 13 -19.91 -1.54 -3.38
N HIS A 14 -18.59 -1.70 -3.55
CA HIS A 14 -17.95 -2.07 -4.81
C HIS A 14 -17.77 -3.58 -5.00
N GLY A 15 -18.41 -4.42 -4.17
CA GLY A 15 -18.38 -5.88 -4.29
C GLY A 15 -17.04 -6.52 -3.95
N GLY A 16 -16.20 -5.84 -3.15
CA GLY A 16 -14.92 -6.34 -2.67
C GLY A 16 -14.98 -6.95 -1.27
N LYS A 17 -13.84 -7.48 -0.83
CA LYS A 17 -13.62 -7.95 0.55
C LYS A 17 -12.61 -7.04 1.24
N ALA A 18 -12.95 -6.54 2.43
CA ALA A 18 -12.05 -5.74 3.24
C ALA A 18 -11.55 -6.51 4.46
N ARG A 19 -10.29 -6.27 4.83
CA ARG A 19 -9.66 -6.80 6.04
C ARG A 19 -8.91 -5.69 6.75
N LYS A 20 -9.08 -5.57 8.06
CA LYS A 20 -8.36 -4.56 8.85
C LYS A 20 -6.90 -4.93 8.91
N PHE A 21 -6.03 -3.94 8.82
CA PHE A 21 -4.62 -4.11 9.16
C PHE A 21 -4.42 -3.65 10.60
N ASP A 22 -4.08 -4.60 11.48
CA ASP A 22 -3.76 -4.28 12.85
C ASP A 22 -2.28 -3.88 12.95
N GLN A 23 -2.04 -2.57 12.96
CA GLN A 23 -0.74 -2.02 13.34
C GLN A 23 -0.48 -2.45 14.79
N GLY A 24 0.47 -3.36 15.01
CA GLY A 24 0.83 -3.82 16.35
C GLY A 24 1.23 -2.66 17.27
N ALA A 25 0.90 -2.75 18.56
CA ALA A 25 1.23 -1.72 19.56
C ALA A 25 2.75 -1.42 19.68
N GLY A 26 3.61 -2.31 19.21
CA GLY A 26 5.07 -2.11 19.15
C GLY A 26 5.51 -1.09 18.09
N LEU A 27 4.75 -0.97 16.99
CA LEU A 27 4.99 0.03 15.95
C LEU A 27 4.77 1.43 16.51
N SER A 28 3.62 1.70 17.13
CA SER A 28 3.29 3.03 17.66
C SER A 28 4.27 3.54 18.74
N MET A 29 4.79 2.66 19.61
CA MET A 29 5.72 3.02 20.70
C MET A 29 7.16 3.28 20.24
N ARG A 30 7.70 2.54 19.27
CA ARG A 30 9.09 2.74 18.78
C ARG A 30 9.22 3.91 17.81
N TRP A 31 8.10 4.41 17.28
CA TRP A 31 8.07 5.49 16.30
C TRP A 31 8.00 6.88 16.91
N THR A 32 7.33 7.03 18.05
CA THR A 32 7.35 8.28 18.84
C THR A 32 8.77 8.63 19.27
N SER A 33 9.66 7.63 19.39
CA SER A 33 11.07 7.82 19.71
C SER A 33 12.01 8.03 18.51
N MET A 34 11.60 7.73 17.26
CA MET A 34 12.54 7.68 16.13
C MET A 34 12.67 8.95 15.28
N GLN A 35 11.74 9.91 15.34
CA GLN A 35 11.95 11.26 14.79
C GLN A 35 10.80 12.18 15.20
N THR A 36 11.12 13.30 15.84
CA THR A 36 10.16 14.37 16.13
C THR A 36 9.78 15.11 14.83
N GLY A 37 8.60 14.83 14.25
CA GLY A 37 8.01 15.65 13.18
C GLY A 37 7.06 14.91 12.22
N LEU A 38 6.22 15.68 11.51
CA LEU A 38 5.27 15.22 10.48
C LEU A 38 5.86 14.32 9.37
N LYS A 39 7.19 14.32 9.19
CA LYS A 39 7.90 13.45 8.22
C LYS A 39 7.92 11.97 8.62
N ALA A 40 7.69 11.65 9.89
CA ALA A 40 7.78 10.28 10.41
C ALA A 40 6.63 9.37 9.90
N GLN A 41 5.41 9.90 9.77
CA GLN A 41 4.24 9.10 9.38
C GLN A 41 4.24 8.77 7.88
N ASP A 42 4.71 9.69 7.04
CA ASP A 42 4.90 9.46 5.59
C ASP A 42 5.87 8.30 5.31
N GLY A 43 6.99 8.26 6.05
CA GLY A 43 8.00 7.20 5.93
C GLY A 43 7.46 5.84 6.39
N VAL A 44 6.60 5.83 7.40
CA VAL A 44 5.93 4.60 7.89
C VAL A 44 4.99 4.03 6.84
N CYS A 45 4.07 4.84 6.32
CA CYS A 45 3.12 4.36 5.31
C CYS A 45 3.84 3.89 4.04
N ALA A 46 4.94 4.56 3.67
CA ALA A 46 5.79 4.14 2.57
C ALA A 46 6.49 2.79 2.85
N GLY A 47 7.11 2.64 4.01
CA GLY A 47 7.79 1.40 4.41
C GLY A 47 6.85 0.19 4.47
N LEU A 48 5.67 0.37 5.08
CA LEU A 48 4.63 -0.67 5.14
C LEU A 48 4.13 -1.03 3.74
N SER A 49 3.94 -0.04 2.86
CA SER A 49 3.53 -0.26 1.46
C SER A 49 4.59 -1.01 0.65
N ILE A 50 5.87 -0.68 0.82
CA ILE A 50 7.00 -1.40 0.18
C ILE A 50 7.08 -2.83 0.68
N ALA A 51 6.99 -3.03 2.00
CA ALA A 51 7.00 -4.35 2.61
C ALA A 51 5.87 -5.21 2.05
N PHE A 52 4.64 -4.67 1.99
CA PHE A 52 3.49 -5.34 1.39
C PHE A 52 3.75 -5.80 -0.05
N LEU A 53 4.33 -4.94 -0.89
CA LEU A 53 4.67 -5.29 -2.27
C LEU A 53 5.74 -6.39 -2.36
N GLY A 54 6.70 -6.40 -1.42
CA GLY A 54 7.72 -7.45 -1.32
C GLY A 54 7.13 -8.82 -1.01
N LEU A 55 6.08 -8.90 -0.19
CA LEU A 55 5.45 -10.17 0.17
C LEU A 55 4.88 -10.90 -1.03
N ASP A 56 4.39 -10.16 -2.01
CA ASP A 56 3.80 -10.74 -3.22
C ASP A 56 4.80 -11.62 -4.00
N SER A 57 6.10 -11.48 -3.75
CA SER A 57 7.14 -12.36 -4.29
C SER A 57 7.26 -13.71 -3.56
N ILE A 58 6.65 -13.84 -2.37
CA ILE A 58 6.65 -15.06 -1.55
C ILE A 58 5.49 -15.95 -2.00
N PRO A 59 5.72 -17.21 -2.43
CA PRO A 59 4.67 -18.09 -2.98
C PRO A 59 3.41 -18.24 -2.10
N ASP A 60 3.57 -18.26 -0.78
CA ASP A 60 2.46 -18.45 0.18
C ASP A 60 1.69 -17.16 0.52
N SER A 61 2.16 -16.01 0.05
CA SER A 61 1.55 -14.71 0.40
C SER A 61 0.24 -14.43 -0.36
N LYS A 62 -0.07 -15.19 -1.41
CA LYS A 62 -1.32 -15.03 -2.18
C LYS A 62 -2.58 -15.16 -1.33
N ASN A 63 -2.47 -15.81 -0.16
CA ASN A 63 -3.54 -16.01 0.81
C ASN A 63 -3.55 -14.96 1.95
N LEU A 64 -2.75 -13.89 1.87
CA LEU A 64 -2.68 -12.81 2.89
C LEU A 64 -4.06 -12.22 3.27
N MET A 65 -5.05 -12.32 2.37
CA MET A 65 -6.41 -11.84 2.58
C MET A 65 -7.38 -12.91 3.10
N ASP A 66 -7.07 -14.18 2.89
CA ASP A 66 -8.03 -15.27 3.01
C ASP A 66 -7.89 -16.03 4.34
N ASP A 67 -6.73 -15.94 5.00
CA ASP A 67 -6.48 -16.62 6.27
C ASP A 67 -6.27 -15.62 7.43
N LYS A 68 -7.09 -15.73 8.48
CA LYS A 68 -7.05 -14.84 9.66
C LYS A 68 -5.80 -15.05 10.53
N ASN A 69 -4.97 -16.05 10.24
CA ASN A 69 -4.06 -16.62 11.23
C ASN A 69 -2.66 -16.97 10.72
N THR A 70 -2.19 -16.37 9.64
CA THR A 70 -0.86 -16.73 9.14
C THR A 70 0.24 -16.08 9.98
N HIS A 71 1.20 -16.89 10.44
CA HIS A 71 2.50 -16.41 10.92
C HIS A 71 3.20 -15.51 9.90
N LEU A 72 2.83 -15.60 8.61
CA LEU A 72 3.18 -14.61 7.60
C LEU A 72 2.79 -13.21 8.05
N GLU A 73 1.56 -12.93 8.50
CA GLU A 73 1.16 -11.58 8.88
C GLU A 73 2.00 -10.99 10.03
N LYS A 74 2.34 -11.80 11.04
CA LYS A 74 3.30 -11.40 12.08
C LYS A 74 4.71 -11.23 11.53
N GLY A 75 5.17 -12.12 10.64
CA GLY A 75 6.48 -12.05 9.99
C GLY A 75 6.61 -10.81 9.09
N VAL A 76 5.56 -10.52 8.33
CA VAL A 76 5.34 -9.34 7.49
C VAL A 76 5.38 -8.09 8.35
N LEU A 77 4.67 -8.06 9.47
CA LEU A 77 4.64 -6.91 10.38
C LEU A 77 6.01 -6.68 11.00
N VAL A 78 6.73 -7.72 11.42
CA VAL A 78 8.10 -7.62 11.95
C VAL A 78 9.11 -7.20 10.87
N TYR A 79 8.93 -7.67 9.62
CA TYR A 79 9.76 -7.28 8.49
C TYR A 79 9.47 -5.85 8.02
N ALA A 80 8.20 -5.47 8.00
CA ALA A 80 7.72 -4.14 7.67
C ALA A 80 8.06 -3.13 8.78
N GLU A 81 8.12 -3.55 10.05
CA GLU A 81 8.69 -2.78 11.17
C GLU A 81 10.18 -2.49 10.93
N ARG A 82 10.97 -3.52 10.61
CA ARG A 82 12.40 -3.36 10.30
C ARG A 82 12.62 -2.52 9.05
N ILE A 83 11.82 -2.69 8.01
CA ILE A 83 11.92 -1.93 6.76
C ILE A 83 11.38 -0.52 6.91
N ALA A 84 10.36 -0.26 7.74
CA ALA A 84 9.90 1.08 8.07
C ALA A 84 10.95 1.87 8.87
N GLN A 85 11.78 1.21 9.69
CA GLN A 85 12.96 1.83 10.32
C GLN A 85 14.00 2.29 9.29
N PHE A 86 14.06 1.67 8.10
CA PHE A 86 14.91 2.09 6.99
C PHE A 86 14.19 3.01 5.98
N GLY A 87 12.87 2.87 5.85
CA GLY A 87 11.98 3.63 4.97
C GLY A 87 11.79 5.09 5.40
N GLY A 88 12.29 5.44 6.60
CA GLY A 88 12.59 6.82 6.97
C GLY A 88 13.47 7.56 5.94
N ASN A 89 14.19 6.85 5.07
CA ASN A 89 14.97 7.47 4.00
C ASN A 89 14.14 7.91 2.79
N TYR A 90 12.82 7.67 2.73
CA TYR A 90 11.99 8.23 1.64
C TYR A 90 11.94 9.77 1.67
N SER A 91 12.28 10.39 2.82
CA SER A 91 12.51 11.83 2.89
C SER A 91 13.74 12.31 2.09
N GLU A 92 14.63 11.41 1.67
CA GLU A 92 15.83 11.69 0.87
C GLU A 92 15.56 11.62 -0.65
N GLY A 93 14.32 11.37 -1.07
CA GLY A 93 13.92 11.31 -2.47
C GLY A 93 14.06 9.91 -3.09
N MET A 94 14.27 9.85 -4.41
CA MET A 94 14.24 8.58 -5.17
C MET A 94 15.38 7.62 -4.83
N SER A 95 16.54 8.13 -4.40
CA SER A 95 17.66 7.30 -3.93
C SER A 95 17.30 6.53 -2.67
N GLY A 96 16.67 7.19 -1.69
CA GLY A 96 16.18 6.55 -0.47
C GLY A 96 15.06 5.54 -0.73
N PHE A 97 14.21 5.81 -1.73
CA PHE A 97 13.24 4.83 -2.21
C PHE A 97 13.91 3.58 -2.77
N ASP A 98 14.90 3.75 -3.65
CA ASP A 98 15.62 2.65 -4.29
C ASP A 98 16.35 1.78 -3.26
N GLN A 99 16.96 2.40 -2.25
CA GLN A 99 17.53 1.69 -1.11
C GLN A 99 16.47 0.88 -0.37
N SER A 100 15.30 1.47 -0.10
CA SER A 100 14.21 0.82 0.65
C SER A 100 13.65 -0.40 -0.09
N ILE A 101 13.36 -0.28 -1.39
CA ILE A 101 12.83 -1.41 -2.18
C ILE A 101 13.87 -2.52 -2.39
N SER A 102 15.18 -2.18 -2.41
CA SER A 102 16.22 -3.20 -2.51
C SER A 102 16.26 -4.14 -1.29
N LYS A 103 15.80 -3.67 -0.11
CA LYS A 103 15.72 -4.49 1.10
C LYS A 103 14.64 -5.58 1.05
N VAL A 104 13.64 -5.41 0.19
CA VAL A 104 12.65 -6.44 -0.14
C VAL A 104 12.98 -7.16 -1.46
N SER A 105 14.23 -7.09 -1.92
CA SER A 105 14.68 -7.72 -3.16
C SER A 105 13.89 -7.27 -4.40
N MET A 106 13.39 -6.04 -4.39
CA MET A 106 12.67 -5.43 -5.51
C MET A 106 13.49 -4.31 -6.15
N SER A 107 13.11 -3.97 -7.39
CA SER A 107 13.66 -2.81 -8.10
C SER A 107 12.56 -2.04 -8.81
N ARG A 108 12.82 -0.79 -9.20
CA ARG A 108 11.86 -0.05 -10.02
C ARG A 108 11.80 -0.63 -11.43
N ASN A 109 10.58 -0.66 -11.96
CA ASN A 109 10.30 -0.95 -13.36
C ASN A 109 9.82 0.30 -14.12
N SER A 110 9.73 1.44 -13.44
CA SER A 110 9.38 2.73 -14.06
C SER A 110 10.09 3.90 -13.38
N THR A 111 10.07 5.04 -14.07
CA THR A 111 10.22 6.35 -13.44
C THR A 111 8.93 6.71 -12.67
N LEU A 112 8.93 7.88 -12.05
CA LEU A 112 7.75 8.44 -11.39
C LEU A 112 6.66 8.75 -12.41
N ILE A 113 5.48 8.15 -12.23
CA ILE A 113 4.29 8.39 -13.05
C ILE A 113 3.36 9.32 -12.28
N LYS A 114 3.16 10.54 -12.78
CA LYS A 114 2.25 11.51 -12.16
C LYS A 114 0.83 11.33 -12.68
N CYS A 115 -0.11 11.12 -11.77
CA CYS A 115 -1.53 11.05 -12.09
C CYS A 115 -2.28 12.20 -11.39
N GLN A 116 -3.07 12.97 -12.15
CA GLN A 116 -3.81 14.11 -11.63
C GLN A 116 -5.22 13.75 -11.12
N THR A 117 -5.66 12.52 -11.33
CA THR A 117 -6.98 12.05 -10.92
C THR A 117 -6.91 10.65 -10.31
N PRO A 118 -7.81 10.32 -9.36
CA PRO A 118 -7.93 8.98 -8.81
C PRO A 118 -8.17 7.92 -9.89
N GLU A 119 -8.98 8.25 -10.90
CA GLU A 119 -9.28 7.37 -12.02
C GLU A 119 -8.04 7.11 -12.90
N GLY A 120 -7.25 8.14 -13.19
CA GLY A 120 -6.01 8.01 -13.92
C GLY A 120 -5.00 7.13 -13.15
N MET A 121 -4.90 7.34 -11.84
CA MET A 121 -4.05 6.53 -10.96
C MET A 121 -4.48 5.06 -10.95
N ALA A 122 -5.78 4.78 -10.77
CA ALA A 122 -6.31 3.42 -10.78
C ALA A 122 -6.01 2.71 -12.11
N LYS A 123 -6.25 3.38 -13.25
CA LYS A 123 -5.94 2.86 -14.59
C LYS A 123 -4.43 2.63 -14.78
N CYS A 124 -3.57 3.51 -14.27
CA CYS A 124 -2.13 3.30 -14.31
C CYS A 124 -1.70 2.10 -13.45
N SER A 125 -2.23 1.92 -12.24
CA SER A 125 -1.88 0.76 -11.41
C SER A 125 -2.17 -0.58 -12.11
N LEU A 126 -3.27 -0.67 -12.88
CA LEU A 126 -3.60 -1.83 -13.70
C LEU A 126 -2.64 -2.05 -14.87
N LYS A 127 -1.83 -1.06 -15.26
CA LYS A 127 -0.85 -1.16 -16.35
C LYS A 127 0.53 -1.62 -15.87
N SER A 128 0.73 -1.81 -14.57
CA SER A 128 2.01 -2.30 -14.04
C SER A 128 2.39 -3.64 -14.70
N PRO A 129 3.58 -3.76 -15.32
CA PRO A 129 3.99 -5.01 -15.99
C PRO A 129 4.16 -6.20 -15.05
N SER A 130 4.56 -5.93 -13.82
CA SER A 130 4.76 -6.91 -12.74
C SER A 130 3.51 -7.08 -11.86
N GLY A 131 2.47 -6.30 -12.11
CA GLY A 131 1.30 -6.21 -11.25
C GLY A 131 1.53 -5.44 -9.94
N ARG A 132 2.73 -4.91 -9.66
CA ARG A 132 3.03 -4.22 -8.39
C ARG A 132 3.14 -2.71 -8.60
N SER A 133 2.42 -1.94 -7.78
CA SER A 133 2.38 -0.48 -7.86
C SER A 133 2.52 0.13 -6.47
N PHE A 134 3.53 0.98 -6.29
CA PHE A 134 3.65 1.88 -5.15
C PHE A 134 2.93 3.19 -5.47
N ILE A 135 2.10 3.68 -4.54
CA ILE A 135 1.23 4.85 -4.75
C ILE A 135 1.53 5.84 -3.63
N LYS A 136 2.12 6.98 -3.96
CA LYS A 136 2.31 8.10 -3.04
C LYS A 136 1.23 9.15 -3.28
N VAL A 137 0.68 9.64 -2.17
CA VAL A 137 -0.19 10.82 -2.10
C VAL A 137 0.39 11.78 -1.04
N LYS A 138 -0.10 13.01 -0.97
CA LYS A 138 0.42 13.99 -0.01
C LYS A 138 0.30 13.46 1.43
N GLY A 139 1.43 13.26 2.10
CA GLY A 139 1.45 12.83 3.49
C GLY A 139 1.15 11.34 3.72
N HIS A 140 1.11 10.52 2.66
CA HIS A 140 0.71 9.11 2.79
C HIS A 140 1.20 8.26 1.61
N ALA A 141 1.28 6.96 1.83
CA ALA A 141 1.56 5.99 0.77
C ALA A 141 0.71 4.74 0.93
N CYS A 142 0.32 4.21 -0.22
CA CYS A 142 -0.45 2.98 -0.39
C CYS A 142 0.27 2.08 -1.39
N ALA A 143 -0.22 0.85 -1.51
CA ALA A 143 0.27 -0.10 -2.49
C ALA A 143 -0.88 -0.84 -3.18
N ALA A 144 -0.63 -1.32 -4.39
CA ALA A 144 -1.54 -2.16 -5.12
C ALA A 144 -0.83 -3.34 -5.79
N ILE A 145 -1.49 -4.50 -5.76
CA ILE A 145 -1.11 -5.74 -6.45
C ILE A 145 -2.23 -6.10 -7.41
N THR A 146 -1.93 -6.30 -8.69
CA THR A 146 -2.90 -6.59 -9.75
C THR A 146 -2.50 -7.84 -10.52
N HIS A 147 -2.94 -9.00 -10.05
CA HIS A 147 -2.77 -10.29 -10.70
C HIS A 147 -3.87 -10.50 -11.73
N LYS A 148 -3.63 -10.04 -12.97
CA LYS A 148 -4.62 -10.08 -14.05
C LYS A 148 -5.09 -11.50 -14.39
N ASN A 149 -4.15 -12.46 -14.38
CA ASN A 149 -4.43 -13.86 -14.71
C ASN A 149 -5.34 -14.51 -13.66
N ASP A 150 -5.11 -14.18 -12.38
CA ASP A 150 -5.87 -14.71 -11.25
C ASP A 150 -7.12 -13.85 -10.94
N LYS A 151 -7.39 -12.82 -11.76
CA LYS A 151 -8.44 -11.80 -11.55
C LYS A 151 -8.43 -11.21 -10.14
N SER A 152 -7.26 -11.06 -9.53
CA SER A 152 -7.11 -10.61 -8.15
C SER A 152 -6.49 -9.21 -8.12
N PHE A 153 -7.22 -8.25 -7.56
CA PHE A 153 -6.82 -6.85 -7.45
C PHE A 153 -6.86 -6.45 -5.99
N ILE A 154 -5.69 -6.20 -5.40
CA ILE A 154 -5.53 -5.93 -3.97
C ILE A 154 -5.02 -4.50 -3.82
N PHE A 155 -5.71 -3.71 -3.02
CA PHE A 155 -5.29 -2.39 -2.57
C PHE A 155 -4.94 -2.47 -1.08
N PHE A 156 -3.85 -1.86 -0.69
CA PHE A 156 -3.39 -1.79 0.70
C PHE A 156 -3.20 -0.33 1.12
N ASP A 157 -3.92 0.05 2.16
CA ASP A 157 -3.73 1.29 2.89
C ASP A 157 -3.24 0.97 4.30
N PRO A 158 -2.02 1.40 4.68
CA PRO A 158 -1.47 1.12 6.02
C PRO A 158 -2.33 1.59 7.20
N ASN A 159 -3.18 2.61 7.05
CA ASN A 159 -4.02 3.14 8.13
C ASN A 159 -5.35 2.39 8.28
N LEU A 160 -5.78 1.65 7.26
CA LEU A 160 -7.12 1.06 7.19
C LEU A 160 -7.03 -0.46 7.02
N GLY A 161 -6.27 -0.89 6.02
CA GLY A 161 -5.98 -2.27 5.72
C GLY A 161 -6.12 -2.59 4.25
N PHE A 162 -6.67 -3.77 3.99
CA PHE A 162 -6.65 -4.39 2.67
C PHE A 162 -8.05 -4.38 2.04
N ALA A 163 -8.09 -4.18 0.73
CA ALA A 163 -9.28 -4.36 -0.10
C ALA A 163 -8.93 -5.29 -1.27
N LYS A 164 -9.72 -6.35 -1.48
CA LYS A 164 -9.55 -7.33 -2.57
C LYS A 164 -10.78 -7.33 -3.46
N PHE A 165 -10.55 -7.29 -4.77
CA PHE A 165 -11.57 -7.32 -5.82
C PHE A 165 -11.27 -8.41 -6.83
N ASP A 166 -12.33 -8.95 -7.42
CA ASP A 166 -12.32 -10.02 -8.43
C ASP A 166 -12.38 -9.49 -9.88
N SER A 167 -12.36 -8.17 -10.05
CA SER A 167 -12.41 -7.51 -11.35
C SER A 167 -11.71 -6.15 -11.33
N SER A 168 -11.11 -5.80 -12.45
CA SER A 168 -10.45 -4.50 -12.64
C SER A 168 -11.45 -3.34 -12.56
N LEU A 169 -12.69 -3.54 -13.04
CA LEU A 169 -13.73 -2.51 -12.98
C LEU A 169 -14.10 -2.16 -11.54
N LYS A 170 -14.40 -3.15 -10.70
CA LYS A 170 -14.71 -2.92 -9.28
C LYS A 170 -13.55 -2.26 -8.55
N TYR A 171 -12.32 -2.69 -8.81
CA TYR A 171 -11.11 -2.07 -8.27
C TYR A 171 -11.00 -0.58 -8.68
N VAL A 172 -11.20 -0.25 -9.96
CA VAL A 172 -11.11 1.14 -10.44
C VAL A 172 -12.20 2.02 -9.82
N LEU A 173 -13.43 1.53 -9.74
CA LEU A 173 -14.53 2.26 -9.12
C LEU A 173 -14.28 2.50 -7.63
N PHE A 174 -13.81 1.48 -6.91
CA PHE A 174 -13.40 1.61 -5.52
C PHE A 174 -12.30 2.65 -5.34
N VAL A 175 -11.18 2.56 -6.08
CA VAL A 175 -10.05 3.50 -5.92
C VAL A 175 -10.47 4.93 -6.21
N LYS A 176 -11.33 5.12 -7.23
CA LYS A 176 -11.89 6.43 -7.57
C LYS A 176 -12.65 7.04 -6.39
N GLU A 177 -13.55 6.29 -5.78
CA GLU A 177 -14.37 6.76 -4.68
C GLU A 177 -13.57 6.90 -3.38
N PHE A 178 -12.65 5.96 -3.12
CA PHE A 178 -11.78 5.98 -1.94
C PHE A 178 -11.00 7.29 -1.81
N PHE A 179 -10.36 7.75 -2.88
CA PHE A 179 -9.65 9.02 -2.85
C PHE A 179 -10.56 10.24 -2.99
N ALA A 180 -11.82 10.07 -3.45
CA ALA A 180 -12.81 11.14 -3.45
C ALA A 180 -13.35 11.46 -2.04
N LEU A 181 -13.25 10.52 -1.09
CA LEU A 181 -13.59 10.76 0.32
C LEU A 181 -12.71 11.82 0.99
N GLY A 182 -11.60 12.23 0.35
CA GLY A 182 -10.79 13.35 0.80
C GLY A 182 -9.88 13.05 1.98
N LEU A 183 -9.74 11.79 2.39
CA LEU A 183 -8.91 11.36 3.53
C LEU A 183 -7.44 11.83 3.43
N TYR A 184 -6.92 12.03 2.21
CA TYR A 184 -5.50 12.35 1.94
C TYR A 184 -5.29 13.61 1.07
N GLY A 185 -6.28 14.50 1.00
CA GLY A 185 -6.17 15.78 0.28
C GLY A 185 -6.23 15.68 -1.26
N ARG A 186 -6.02 16.82 -1.95
CA ARG A 186 -6.25 16.99 -3.40
C ARG A 186 -5.15 16.38 -4.29
N THR A 187 -5.43 15.19 -4.84
CA THR A 187 -5.32 14.73 -6.24
C THR A 187 -4.05 14.96 -7.07
N ILE A 188 -2.86 14.86 -6.49
CA ILE A 188 -1.69 14.43 -7.28
C ILE A 188 -1.19 13.12 -6.69
N PHE A 189 -1.17 12.09 -7.52
CA PHE A 189 -0.68 10.77 -7.18
C PHE A 189 0.63 10.53 -7.91
N ASP A 190 1.59 10.04 -7.16
CA ASP A 190 2.91 9.68 -7.63
C ASP A 190 2.99 8.14 -7.61
N LEU A 191 3.05 7.53 -8.79
CA LEU A 191 2.99 6.08 -8.93
C LEU A 191 4.30 5.52 -9.48
N ILE A 192 4.75 4.40 -8.91
CA ILE A 192 5.99 3.72 -9.32
C ILE A 192 5.68 2.24 -9.49
N TYR A 193 5.97 1.69 -10.67
CA TYR A 193 5.91 0.24 -10.89
C TYR A 193 7.18 -0.41 -10.34
N LEU A 194 7.03 -1.53 -9.65
CA LEU A 194 8.15 -2.28 -9.06
C LEU A 194 8.22 -3.69 -9.63
N LYS A 195 9.40 -4.25 -9.84
CA LYS A 195 9.59 -5.64 -10.26
C LYS A 195 10.35 -6.41 -9.18
#